data_AF-A0A7J9FDW8-F1
#
_entry.id   AF-A0A7J9FDW8-F1
#
_cell.length_a   1.000
_cell.length_b   1.000
_cell.length_c   1.000
_cell.angle_alpha   90.00
_cell.angle_beta   90.00
_cell.angle_gamma   90.00
#
_symmetry.space_group_name_H-M   'P 1'
#
loop_
_entity.id
_entity.type
_entity.pdbx_description
1 polymer ?
#
loop_
_entity_poly.entity_id
_entity_poly.type
_entity_poly.pdbx_seq_one_letter_code
_entity_poly.pdbx_strand_id
1 'polypeptide(L)'
;IIKNAAWRKHSHIVSSCKSTLEKLDTLSDTGLSDPKSTLLGISLSDADFVLNPILLALDSNYAKVAEPALECTFKLFSLGIGRGEIDSNKSNPILYKIVASVCKVGGIGEEPVELAVLRVLVSAVQCPCVLIRGDCLLLVVKTCYNVYLGSLSGTIQACAKSVLAQIMLIVFTRAEEDSMDVSIKAVSVNELLEFTDKNLNEGSSLYNCQNFVSEVMNASEGVPDLKLSQPITVHDLRNGESKLSKGEQNEEVEEEEMKEGAESGSAVVSSKIREDGFHVFKNLGKLSMKFSSQENPDDQILLRGKTLSLELLKVIMDKGGPIWGTNERQVILY
;
A
#
# COMPACT_ATOMS: atom_id res chain seq x y z
N ILE A 1 15.01 -2.04 17.89
CA ILE A 1 14.73 -0.63 18.28
C ILE A 1 15.57 -0.21 19.50
N ILE A 2 15.38 -0.78 20.71
CA ILE A 2 16.09 -0.36 21.95
C ILE A 2 17.61 -0.19 21.77
N LYS A 3 18.29 -1.15 21.15
CA LYS A 3 19.76 -1.12 20.98
C LYS A 3 20.27 0.00 20.08
N ASN A 4 19.44 0.51 19.16
CA ASN A 4 19.81 1.59 18.23
C ASN A 4 19.30 2.97 18.67
N ALA A 5 18.50 3.02 19.73
CA ALA A 5 17.96 4.26 20.26
C ALA A 5 19.03 5.00 21.09
N ALA A 6 19.30 6.25 20.72
CA ALA A 6 20.17 7.12 21.51
C ALA A 6 19.48 7.51 22.84
N TRP A 7 20.00 7.02 23.96
CA TRP A 7 19.40 7.15 25.30
C TRP A 7 18.90 8.56 25.65
N ARG A 8 19.65 9.61 25.29
CA ARG A 8 19.28 11.01 25.59
C ARG A 8 18.19 11.58 24.69
N LYS A 9 18.04 11.09 23.45
CA LYS A 9 17.10 11.62 22.46
C LYS A 9 15.81 10.80 22.38
N HIS A 10 15.90 9.49 22.64
CA HIS A 10 14.84 8.52 22.37
C HIS A 10 14.43 7.76 23.64
N SER A 11 14.56 8.39 24.82
CA SER A 11 14.20 7.79 26.12
C SER A 11 12.75 7.30 26.16
N HIS A 12 11.82 8.08 25.59
CA HIS A 12 10.40 7.71 25.48
C HIS A 12 10.19 6.47 24.59
N ILE A 13 10.90 6.35 23.46
CA ILE A 13 10.86 5.17 22.58
C ILE A 13 11.37 3.94 23.33
N VAL A 14 12.51 4.06 24.03
CA VAL A 14 13.09 2.97 24.82
C VAL A 14 12.14 2.54 25.93
N SER A 15 11.54 3.49 26.65
CA SER A 15 10.55 3.21 27.70
C SER A 15 9.33 2.49 27.13
N SER A 16 8.79 2.96 26.00
CA SER A 16 7.66 2.31 25.33
C SER A 16 8.01 0.89 24.92
N CYS A 17 9.19 0.66 24.30
CA CYS A 17 9.60 -0.70 23.92
C CYS A 17 9.72 -1.63 25.14
N LYS A 18 10.31 -1.17 26.25
CA LYS A 18 10.44 -1.99 27.47
C LYS A 18 9.07 -2.36 28.05
N SER A 19 8.17 -1.39 28.15
CA SER A 19 6.82 -1.62 28.67
C SER A 19 6.03 -2.58 27.76
N THR A 20 6.20 -2.48 26.45
CA THR A 20 5.61 -3.43 25.49
C THR A 20 6.18 -4.84 25.64
N LEU A 21 7.49 -5.00 25.88
CA LEU A 21 8.09 -6.31 26.14
C LEU A 21 7.53 -6.94 27.42
N GLU A 22 7.47 -6.18 28.52
CA GLU A 22 6.87 -6.65 29.77
C GLU A 22 5.41 -7.07 29.56
N LYS A 23 4.64 -6.29 28.79
CA LYS A 23 3.26 -6.64 28.46
C LYS A 23 3.17 -7.91 27.63
N LEU A 24 3.99 -8.07 26.59
CA LEU A 24 4.02 -9.28 25.76
C LEU A 24 4.33 -10.52 26.59
N ASP A 25 5.24 -10.43 27.57
CA ASP A 25 5.55 -11.55 28.49
C ASP A 25 4.37 -11.93 29.39
N THR A 26 3.42 -11.02 29.63
CA THR A 26 2.20 -11.29 30.42
C THR A 26 1.03 -11.81 29.59
N LEU A 27 1.07 -11.66 28.26
CA LEU A 27 0.01 -12.14 27.38
C LEU A 27 0.10 -13.67 27.27
N SER A 28 -1.04 -14.33 27.42
CA SER A 28 -1.13 -15.77 27.15
C SER A 28 -1.18 -15.99 25.64
N ASP A 29 -0.58 -17.08 25.15
CA ASP A 29 -0.78 -17.62 23.80
C ASP A 29 -2.21 -18.19 23.67
N THR A 30 -3.22 -17.34 23.84
CA THR A 30 -4.60 -17.72 23.57
C THR A 30 -4.78 -17.79 22.06
N GLY A 31 -4.86 -19.00 21.51
CA GLY A 31 -5.13 -19.27 20.10
C GLY A 31 -6.52 -18.79 19.61
N LEU A 32 -7.29 -18.10 20.46
CA LEU A 32 -8.55 -17.46 20.09
C LEU A 32 -8.26 -16.07 19.54
N SER A 33 -8.21 -15.96 18.21
CA SER A 33 -8.12 -14.67 17.54
C SER A 33 -9.43 -13.89 17.74
N ASP A 34 -9.35 -12.71 18.35
CA ASP A 34 -10.40 -11.71 18.24
C ASP A 34 -10.45 -11.26 16.77
N PRO A 35 -11.54 -11.53 16.02
CA PRO A 35 -11.64 -11.17 14.60
C PRO A 35 -11.62 -9.65 14.37
N LYS A 36 -11.81 -8.84 15.41
CA LYS A 36 -11.73 -7.38 15.35
C LYS A 36 -10.34 -6.85 15.67
N SER A 37 -9.44 -7.68 16.19
CA SER A 37 -8.08 -7.26 16.50
C SER A 37 -7.26 -7.06 15.23
N THR A 38 -6.42 -6.02 15.26
CA THR A 38 -5.47 -5.72 14.20
C THR A 38 -4.23 -6.62 14.25
N LEU A 39 -4.10 -7.45 15.29
CA LEU A 39 -3.00 -8.38 15.51
C LEU A 39 -3.50 -9.80 15.78
N LEU A 40 -2.94 -10.76 15.05
CA LEU A 40 -3.15 -12.19 15.32
C LEU A 40 -2.69 -12.54 16.74
N GLY A 41 -3.57 -13.18 17.52
CA GLY A 41 -3.26 -13.69 18.86
C GLY A 41 -3.19 -12.63 19.96
N ILE A 42 -3.45 -11.35 19.66
CA ILE A 42 -3.45 -10.26 20.64
C ILE A 42 -4.84 -9.62 20.67
N SER A 43 -5.32 -9.25 21.86
CA SER A 43 -6.63 -8.61 22.02
C SER A 43 -6.68 -7.23 21.35
N LEU A 44 -7.87 -6.77 20.92
CA LEU A 44 -8.04 -5.42 20.37
C LEU A 44 -7.54 -4.32 21.34
N SER A 45 -7.75 -4.51 22.66
CA SER A 45 -7.30 -3.55 23.68
C SER A 45 -5.79 -3.46 23.84
N ASP A 46 -5.07 -4.54 23.53
CA ASP A 46 -3.61 -4.59 23.67
C ASP A 46 -2.87 -4.31 22.36
N ALA A 47 -3.53 -4.46 21.20
CA ALA A 47 -2.91 -4.33 19.89
C ALA A 47 -2.27 -2.95 19.66
N ASP A 48 -2.99 -1.87 19.98
CA ASP A 48 -2.48 -0.51 19.85
C ASP A 48 -1.26 -0.28 20.75
N PHE A 49 -1.31 -0.80 21.99
CA PHE A 49 -0.20 -0.70 22.93
C PHE A 49 1.05 -1.44 22.45
N VAL A 50 0.87 -2.63 21.85
CA VAL A 50 1.97 -3.44 21.32
C VAL A 50 2.59 -2.82 20.06
N LEU A 51 1.78 -2.17 19.22
CA LEU A 51 2.23 -1.53 17.99
C LEU A 51 2.83 -0.13 18.20
N ASN A 52 2.50 0.53 19.32
CA ASN A 52 2.93 1.90 19.60
C ASN A 52 4.46 2.13 19.52
N PRO A 53 5.35 1.25 20.02
CA PRO A 53 6.79 1.47 19.91
C PRO A 53 7.30 1.46 18.46
N ILE A 54 6.65 0.70 17.57
CA ILE A 54 6.97 0.69 16.13
C ILE A 54 6.61 2.05 15.53
N LEU A 55 5.41 2.55 15.83
CA LEU A 55 4.98 3.88 15.37
C LEU A 55 5.92 4.98 15.83
N LEU A 56 6.26 5.02 17.13
CA LEU A 56 7.19 6.01 17.69
C LEU A 56 8.59 5.94 17.05
N ALA A 57 9.06 4.74 16.72
CA ALA A 57 10.36 4.55 16.08
C ALA A 57 10.37 5.00 14.61
N LEU A 58 9.25 4.83 13.88
CA LEU A 58 9.10 5.35 12.53
C LEU A 58 8.98 6.88 12.54
N ASP A 59 8.22 7.44 13.49
CA ASP A 59 8.04 8.90 13.63
C ASP A 59 9.28 9.64 14.14
N SER A 60 10.30 8.92 14.61
CA SER A 60 11.53 9.55 15.12
C SER A 60 12.35 10.25 14.03
N ASN A 61 12.06 9.97 12.75
CA ASN A 61 12.79 10.47 11.58
C ASN A 61 14.31 10.29 11.70
N TYR A 62 14.74 9.14 12.24
CA TYR A 62 16.14 8.83 12.49
C TYR A 62 16.45 7.41 11.99
N ALA A 63 17.21 7.30 10.90
CA ALA A 63 17.42 6.06 10.16
C ALA A 63 17.75 4.86 11.06
N LYS A 64 18.73 5.00 11.97
CA LYS A 64 19.15 3.90 12.87
C LYS A 64 18.02 3.35 13.76
N VAL A 65 17.02 4.16 14.08
CA VAL A 65 15.85 3.75 14.87
C VAL A 65 14.70 3.30 13.97
N ALA A 66 14.52 3.95 12.82
CA ALA A 66 13.50 3.62 11.84
C ALA A 66 13.76 2.28 11.14
N GLU A 67 15.00 1.96 10.76
CA GLU A 67 15.37 0.69 10.11
C GLU A 67 14.90 -0.57 10.87
N PRO A 68 15.19 -0.75 12.17
CA PRO A 68 14.67 -1.92 12.90
C PRO A 68 13.15 -1.88 13.09
N ALA A 69 12.50 -0.71 13.00
CA ALA A 69 11.04 -0.60 13.01
C ALA A 69 10.44 -1.01 11.65
N LEU A 70 11.07 -0.64 10.54
CA LEU A 70 10.73 -1.09 9.20
C LEU A 70 10.87 -2.61 9.09
N GLU A 71 11.97 -3.20 9.59
CA GLU A 71 12.16 -4.65 9.60
C GLU A 71 11.08 -5.36 10.42
N CYS A 72 10.69 -4.80 11.58
CA CYS A 72 9.60 -5.35 12.38
C CYS A 72 8.25 -5.25 11.66
N THR A 73 8.00 -4.12 10.97
CA THR A 73 6.77 -3.88 10.19
C THR A 73 6.70 -4.79 8.96
N PHE A 74 7.84 -5.07 8.32
CA PHE A 74 7.92 -6.04 7.24
C PHE A 74 7.45 -7.41 7.72
N LYS A 75 8.01 -7.90 8.83
CA LYS A 75 7.60 -9.18 9.45
C LYS A 75 6.14 -9.19 9.88
N LEU A 76 5.64 -8.05 10.38
CA LEU A 76 4.24 -7.93 10.77
C LEU A 76 3.30 -8.26 9.60
N PHE A 77 3.60 -7.75 8.40
CA PHE A 77 2.78 -7.99 7.21
C PHE A 77 3.10 -9.30 6.49
N SER A 78 4.38 -9.64 6.30
CA SER A 78 4.76 -10.87 5.59
C SER A 78 4.34 -12.12 6.34
N LEU A 79 4.31 -12.09 7.68
CA LEU A 79 3.84 -13.20 8.50
C LEU A 79 2.31 -13.21 8.73
N GLY A 80 1.55 -12.27 8.16
CA GLY A 80 0.10 -12.17 8.37
C GLY A 80 -0.30 -11.93 9.83
N ILE A 81 0.60 -11.34 10.62
CA ILE A 81 0.36 -10.98 12.02
C ILE A 81 -0.51 -9.71 12.08
N GLY A 82 -0.18 -8.70 11.28
CA GLY A 82 -1.01 -7.51 11.08
C GLY A 82 -2.21 -7.83 10.20
N ARG A 83 -3.41 -7.44 10.61
CA ARG A 83 -4.67 -7.79 9.94
C ARG A 83 -5.67 -6.63 9.92
N GLY A 84 -6.58 -6.65 8.96
CA GLY A 84 -7.73 -5.77 8.89
C GLY A 84 -7.67 -4.76 7.75
N GLU A 85 -8.62 -3.82 7.78
CA GLU A 85 -8.77 -2.78 6.76
C GLU A 85 -8.04 -1.50 7.18
N ILE A 86 -7.07 -1.07 6.38
CA ILE A 86 -6.28 0.14 6.55
C ILE A 86 -6.86 1.24 5.66
N ASP A 87 -7.48 2.25 6.28
CA ASP A 87 -8.17 3.34 5.60
C ASP A 87 -7.89 4.67 6.33
N SER A 88 -7.59 5.73 5.58
CA SER A 88 -7.36 7.08 6.09
C SER A 88 -8.60 7.73 6.69
N ASN A 89 -9.80 7.31 6.26
CA ASN A 89 -11.06 7.89 6.71
C ASN A 89 -11.52 7.37 8.08
N LYS A 90 -10.81 6.41 8.67
CA LYS A 90 -11.14 5.87 10.00
C LYS A 90 -10.45 6.68 11.08
N SER A 91 -11.22 7.08 12.09
CA SER A 91 -10.80 8.07 13.09
C SER A 91 -9.53 7.72 13.90
N ASN A 92 -9.05 6.46 13.96
CA ASN A 92 -7.76 6.15 14.60
C ASN A 92 -7.16 4.72 14.45
N PRO A 93 -7.07 4.06 13.28
CA PRO A 93 -6.40 2.76 13.20
C PRO A 93 -4.86 2.92 13.25
N ILE A 94 -4.21 2.29 14.22
CA ILE A 94 -2.74 2.35 14.37
C ILE A 94 -1.99 1.82 13.14
N LEU A 95 -2.56 0.83 12.43
CA LEU A 95 -1.95 0.30 11.19
C LEU A 95 -1.90 1.36 10.08
N TYR A 96 -2.90 2.22 9.96
CA TYR A 96 -2.85 3.36 9.04
C TYR A 96 -1.72 4.31 9.40
N LYS A 97 -1.58 4.65 10.69
CA LYS A 97 -0.48 5.50 11.15
C LYS A 97 0.87 4.88 10.86
N ILE A 98 1.04 3.58 11.10
CA ILE A 98 2.27 2.85 10.78
C ILE A 98 2.56 2.94 9.28
N VAL A 99 1.61 2.61 8.40
CA VAL A 99 1.81 2.71 6.95
C VAL A 99 2.13 4.15 6.52
N ALA A 100 1.42 5.14 7.06
CA ALA A 100 1.69 6.55 6.78
C ALA A 100 3.09 6.99 7.26
N SER A 101 3.56 6.50 8.41
CA SER A 101 4.89 6.79 8.94
C SER A 101 5.98 6.05 8.14
N VAL A 102 5.74 4.81 7.68
CA VAL A 102 6.61 4.12 6.71
C VAL A 102 6.78 4.98 5.45
N CYS A 103 5.68 5.53 4.92
CA CYS A 103 5.71 6.40 3.75
C CYS A 103 6.51 7.69 3.97
N LYS A 104 6.47 8.27 5.18
CA LYS A 104 7.26 9.46 5.55
C LYS A 104 8.75 9.16 5.68
N VAL A 105 9.09 8.01 6.27
CA VAL A 105 10.48 7.56 6.48
C VAL A 105 11.24 7.39 5.15
N GLY A 106 10.54 7.11 4.06
CA GLY A 106 11.13 7.11 2.71
C GLY A 106 11.78 8.45 2.30
N GLY A 107 11.41 9.56 2.94
CA GLY A 107 12.01 10.88 2.70
C GLY A 107 13.36 11.13 3.40
N ILE A 108 13.89 10.17 4.18
CA ILE A 108 15.20 10.31 4.84
C ILE A 108 16.35 10.37 3.82
N GLY A 109 16.19 9.74 2.65
CA GLY A 109 17.20 9.75 1.58
C GLY A 109 18.42 8.85 1.83
N GLU A 110 18.29 7.87 2.74
CA GLU A 110 19.30 6.83 2.94
C GLU A 110 18.89 5.55 2.19
N GLU A 111 19.77 5.02 1.35
CA GLU A 111 19.51 3.83 0.51
C GLU A 111 18.95 2.61 1.26
N PRO A 112 19.49 2.21 2.44
CA PRO A 112 18.94 1.08 3.19
C PRO A 112 17.50 1.31 3.65
N VAL A 113 17.17 2.57 3.98
CA VAL A 113 15.83 2.99 4.39
C VAL A 113 14.88 2.96 3.20
N GLU A 114 15.29 3.44 2.03
CA GLU A 114 14.49 3.39 0.79
C GLU A 114 14.11 1.95 0.44
N LEU A 115 15.07 1.02 0.44
CA LEU A 115 14.83 -0.40 0.19
C LEU A 115 13.91 -1.03 1.24
N ALA A 116 14.11 -0.72 2.53
CA ALA A 116 13.27 -1.23 3.61
C ALA A 116 11.83 -0.71 3.51
N VAL A 117 11.62 0.55 3.12
CA VAL A 117 10.29 1.12 2.85
C VAL A 117 9.61 0.38 1.71
N LEU A 118 10.27 0.20 0.57
CA LEU A 118 9.72 -0.57 -0.56
C LEU A 118 9.31 -1.98 -0.13
N ARG A 119 10.15 -2.65 0.66
CA ARG A 119 9.92 -4.01 1.18
C ARG A 119 8.68 -4.09 2.06
N VAL A 120 8.52 -3.14 2.99
CA VAL A 120 7.35 -3.07 3.87
C VAL A 120 6.06 -2.82 3.07
N LEU A 121 6.11 -1.87 2.13
CA LEU A 121 4.93 -1.46 1.36
C LEU A 121 4.38 -2.57 0.46
N VAL A 122 5.25 -3.27 -0.29
CA VAL A 122 4.79 -4.40 -1.10
C VAL A 122 4.30 -5.57 -0.24
N SER A 123 4.91 -5.81 0.93
CA SER A 123 4.45 -6.85 1.87
C SER A 123 3.07 -6.53 2.46
N ALA A 124 2.82 -5.26 2.78
CA ALA A 124 1.52 -4.82 3.28
C ALA A 124 0.42 -5.00 2.24
N VAL A 125 0.70 -4.65 0.97
CA VAL A 125 -0.23 -4.86 -0.14
C VAL A 125 -0.39 -6.35 -0.44
N GLN A 126 0.67 -7.15 -0.39
CA GLN A 126 0.61 -8.59 -0.68
C GLN A 126 -0.14 -9.39 0.37
N CYS A 127 -0.12 -8.98 1.64
CA CYS A 127 -0.75 -9.70 2.74
C CYS A 127 -2.25 -9.96 2.47
N PRO A 128 -2.73 -11.22 2.45
CA PRO A 128 -4.14 -11.53 2.19
C PRO A 128 -5.07 -11.09 3.34
N CYS A 129 -4.53 -10.87 4.54
CA CYS A 129 -5.28 -10.42 5.70
C CYS A 129 -5.38 -8.89 5.83
N VAL A 130 -4.75 -8.12 4.94
CA VAL A 130 -4.69 -6.66 5.03
C VAL A 130 -5.27 -6.03 3.76
N LEU A 131 -6.33 -5.25 3.92
CA LEU A 131 -6.93 -4.49 2.83
C LEU A 131 -6.60 -3.00 2.99
N ILE A 132 -5.74 -2.46 2.13
CA ILE A 132 -5.38 -1.04 2.09
C ILE A 132 -6.34 -0.30 1.15
N ARG A 133 -7.04 0.71 1.66
CA ARG A 133 -8.12 1.43 0.95
C ARG A 133 -7.72 2.82 0.48
N GLY A 134 -8.38 3.29 -0.58
CA GLY A 134 -8.51 4.71 -0.93
C GLY A 134 -7.19 5.49 -0.95
N ASP A 135 -7.18 6.65 -0.30
CA ASP A 135 -6.01 7.55 -0.28
C ASP A 135 -4.79 6.92 0.38
N CYS A 136 -4.97 5.97 1.30
CA CYS A 136 -3.84 5.23 1.87
C CYS A 136 -3.16 4.37 0.81
N LEU A 137 -3.91 3.70 -0.07
CA LEU A 137 -3.33 2.92 -1.16
C LEU A 137 -2.61 3.83 -2.17
N LEU A 138 -3.19 4.99 -2.48
CA LEU A 138 -2.53 5.99 -3.33
C LEU A 138 -1.25 6.53 -2.70
N LEU A 139 -1.23 6.74 -1.38
CA LEU A 139 -0.03 7.16 -0.65
C LEU A 139 1.08 6.11 -0.79
N VAL A 140 0.74 4.82 -0.63
CA VAL A 140 1.69 3.71 -0.82
C VAL A 140 2.28 3.73 -2.23
N VAL A 141 1.43 3.80 -3.26
CA VAL A 141 1.86 3.87 -4.67
C VAL A 141 2.74 5.10 -4.91
N LYS A 142 2.32 6.27 -4.44
CA LYS A 142 3.05 7.53 -4.57
C LYS A 142 4.42 7.48 -3.88
N THR A 143 4.53 6.85 -2.72
CA THR A 143 5.82 6.68 -2.04
C THR A 143 6.78 5.84 -2.88
N CYS A 144 6.36 4.69 -3.40
CA CYS A 144 7.22 3.87 -4.26
C CYS A 144 7.62 4.62 -5.54
N TYR A 145 6.69 5.39 -6.11
CA TYR A 145 6.94 6.26 -7.27
C TYR A 145 7.95 7.37 -6.98
N ASN A 146 7.87 7.99 -5.81
CA ASN A 146 8.84 9.00 -5.38
C ASN A 146 10.23 8.41 -5.15
N VAL A 147 10.33 7.19 -4.61
CA VAL A 147 11.64 6.49 -4.49
C VAL A 147 12.23 6.23 -5.87
N TYR A 148 11.42 5.79 -6.83
CA TYR A 148 11.86 5.60 -8.23
C TYR A 148 12.37 6.91 -8.87
N LEU A 149 11.67 8.02 -8.67
CA LEU A 149 12.05 9.30 -9.27
C LEU A 149 13.21 10.00 -8.54
N GLY A 150 13.27 9.85 -7.22
CA GLY A 150 14.16 10.62 -6.35
C GLY A 150 15.48 9.92 -6.00
N SER A 151 15.53 8.58 -6.03
CA SER A 151 16.74 7.85 -5.65
C SER A 151 17.85 8.08 -6.69
N LEU A 152 19.09 8.18 -6.23
CA LEU A 152 20.28 8.32 -7.10
C LEU A 152 20.86 6.95 -7.52
N SER A 153 20.41 5.86 -6.88
CA SER A 153 20.87 4.51 -7.16
C SER A 153 20.03 3.85 -8.24
N GLY A 154 20.66 3.48 -9.36
CA GLY A 154 20.00 2.76 -10.44
C GLY A 154 19.37 1.44 -9.99
N THR A 155 20.00 0.74 -9.05
CA THR A 155 19.45 -0.48 -8.46
C THR A 155 18.20 -0.21 -7.64
N ILE A 156 18.17 0.86 -6.84
CA ILE A 156 16.97 1.21 -6.05
C ILE A 156 15.84 1.67 -6.96
N GLN A 157 16.15 2.42 -8.01
CA GLN A 157 15.17 2.78 -9.04
C GLN A 157 14.58 1.52 -9.69
N ALA A 158 15.42 0.57 -10.09
CA ALA A 158 14.96 -0.71 -10.64
C ALA A 158 14.09 -1.49 -9.63
N CYS A 159 14.52 -1.62 -8.37
CA CYS A 159 13.72 -2.23 -7.30
C CYS A 159 12.36 -1.52 -7.13
N ALA A 160 12.34 -0.20 -7.06
CA ALA A 160 11.13 0.59 -6.90
C ALA A 160 10.15 0.39 -8.07
N LYS A 161 10.67 0.36 -9.30
CA LYS A 161 9.89 0.07 -10.49
C LYS A 161 9.29 -1.35 -10.44
N SER A 162 10.08 -2.35 -10.08
CA SER A 162 9.60 -3.73 -9.94
C SER A 162 8.57 -3.88 -8.83
N VAL A 163 8.76 -3.20 -7.71
CA VAL A 163 7.79 -3.13 -6.61
C VAL A 163 6.49 -2.48 -7.03
N LEU A 164 6.55 -1.37 -7.79
CA LEU A 164 5.35 -0.73 -8.33
C LEU A 164 4.59 -1.68 -9.25
N ALA A 165 5.28 -2.35 -10.18
CA ALA A 165 4.65 -3.34 -11.06
C ALA A 165 4.03 -4.49 -10.28
N GLN A 166 4.71 -4.97 -9.23
CA GLN A 166 4.18 -6.01 -8.34
C GLN A 166 2.92 -5.55 -7.58
N ILE A 167 2.93 -4.33 -7.03
CA ILE A 167 1.77 -3.72 -6.36
C ILE A 167 0.60 -3.61 -7.33
N MET A 168 0.85 -3.14 -8.56
CA MET A 168 -0.21 -3.08 -9.60
C MET A 168 -0.75 -4.47 -9.90
N LEU A 169 0.11 -5.46 -10.13
CA LEU A 169 -0.36 -6.82 -10.40
C LEU A 169 -1.21 -7.36 -9.25
N ILE A 170 -0.85 -7.08 -7.99
CA ILE A 170 -1.64 -7.50 -6.82
C ILE A 170 -3.01 -6.82 -6.82
N VAL A 171 -3.03 -5.49 -6.85
CA VAL A 171 -4.27 -4.71 -6.74
C VAL A 171 -5.25 -5.06 -7.87
N PHE A 172 -4.76 -5.17 -9.09
CA PHE A 172 -5.59 -5.40 -10.27
C PHE A 172 -6.07 -6.85 -10.38
N THR A 173 -5.23 -7.83 -10.03
CA THR A 173 -5.68 -9.24 -9.94
C THR A 173 -6.77 -9.40 -8.88
N ARG A 174 -6.59 -8.78 -7.70
CA ARG A 174 -7.60 -8.81 -6.64
C ARG A 174 -8.91 -8.16 -7.04
N ALA A 175 -8.87 -7.03 -7.76
CA ALA A 175 -10.06 -6.36 -8.25
C ALA A 175 -10.77 -7.12 -9.40
N GLU A 176 -10.01 -7.83 -10.24
CA GLU A 176 -10.58 -8.75 -11.24
C GLU A 176 -11.37 -9.88 -10.57
N GLU A 177 -10.69 -10.62 -9.68
CA GLU A 177 -11.26 -11.78 -8.99
C GLU A 177 -12.21 -11.41 -7.84
N ASP A 178 -12.23 -10.13 -7.47
CA ASP A 178 -12.95 -9.61 -6.31
C ASP A 178 -12.63 -10.37 -5.00
N SER A 179 -11.35 -10.71 -4.84
CA SER A 179 -10.85 -11.56 -3.77
C SER A 179 -9.53 -11.01 -3.23
N MET A 180 -9.29 -11.18 -1.93
CA MET A 180 -7.98 -10.91 -1.32
C MET A 180 -7.02 -12.09 -1.45
N ASP A 181 -7.58 -13.30 -1.57
CA ASP A 181 -6.86 -14.57 -1.69
C ASP A 181 -6.74 -14.92 -3.17
N VAL A 182 -5.65 -14.43 -3.78
CA VAL A 182 -5.35 -14.60 -5.20
C VAL A 182 -3.90 -15.03 -5.34
N SER A 183 -3.63 -15.93 -6.28
CA SER A 183 -2.27 -16.45 -6.51
C SER A 183 -1.50 -15.54 -7.45
N ILE A 184 -0.54 -14.78 -6.93
CA ILE A 184 0.26 -13.83 -7.72
C ILE A 184 1.72 -14.25 -7.72
N LYS A 185 2.29 -14.42 -8.91
CA LYS A 185 3.72 -14.69 -9.09
C LYS A 185 4.53 -13.39 -9.00
N ALA A 186 5.78 -13.53 -8.58
CA ALA A 186 6.75 -12.45 -8.66
C ALA A 186 6.93 -11.98 -10.11
N VAL A 187 6.96 -10.66 -10.32
CA VAL A 187 7.24 -10.06 -11.63
C VAL A 187 8.66 -10.38 -12.07
N SER A 188 8.84 -10.66 -13.37
CA SER A 188 10.16 -10.76 -14.00
C SER A 188 10.73 -9.35 -14.20
N VAL A 189 11.80 -9.03 -13.47
CA VAL A 189 12.46 -7.72 -13.56
C VAL A 189 13.03 -7.50 -14.97
N ASN A 190 13.50 -8.57 -15.62
CA ASN A 190 14.04 -8.50 -16.97
C ASN A 190 12.98 -8.03 -17.98
N GLU A 191 11.76 -8.59 -17.95
CA GLU A 191 10.65 -8.19 -18.83
C GLU A 191 10.20 -6.74 -18.58
N LEU A 192 10.29 -6.27 -17.34
CA LEU A 192 9.87 -4.91 -16.95
C LEU A 192 10.90 -3.84 -17.32
N LEU A 193 12.19 -4.19 -17.36
CA LEU A 193 13.29 -3.28 -17.66
C LEU A 193 13.65 -3.21 -19.15
N GLU A 194 13.03 -4.03 -20.01
CA GLU A 194 13.16 -3.91 -21.47
C GLU A 194 12.79 -2.51 -22.01
N PHE A 195 12.06 -1.70 -21.23
CA PHE A 195 11.58 -0.37 -21.61
C PHE A 195 12.39 0.82 -21.05
N THR A 196 13.42 0.66 -20.20
CA THR A 196 14.16 1.81 -19.62
C THR A 196 15.69 1.65 -19.52
N ASP A 197 16.39 2.72 -19.93
CA ASP A 197 17.79 3.12 -19.71
C ASP A 197 18.91 2.06 -19.86
N LYS A 198 19.71 2.24 -20.92
CA LYS A 198 21.00 1.56 -21.14
C LYS A 198 22.00 1.71 -19.97
N ASN A 199 21.74 2.63 -19.04
CA ASN A 199 22.55 2.86 -17.83
C ASN A 199 22.18 1.97 -16.64
N LEU A 200 21.04 1.25 -16.66
CA LEU A 200 20.60 0.35 -15.57
C LEU A 200 20.93 -1.13 -15.83
N ASN A 201 21.43 -1.46 -17.03
CA ASN A 201 21.67 -2.81 -17.53
C ASN A 201 23.00 -3.42 -17.05
N GLU A 202 23.32 -3.26 -15.77
CA GLU A 202 24.34 -4.10 -15.15
C GLU A 202 23.67 -5.41 -14.70
N GLY A 203 24.08 -6.55 -15.25
CA GLY A 203 23.46 -7.85 -14.95
C GLY A 203 23.40 -8.18 -13.46
N SER A 204 24.30 -7.62 -12.64
CA SER A 204 24.27 -7.68 -11.17
C SER A 204 23.08 -6.94 -10.57
N SER A 205 22.75 -5.75 -11.06
CA SER A 205 21.62 -4.93 -10.60
C SER A 205 20.28 -5.62 -10.88
N LEU A 206 20.11 -6.16 -12.10
CA LEU A 206 18.94 -6.96 -12.49
C LEU A 206 18.75 -8.17 -11.57
N TYR A 207 19.83 -8.91 -11.31
CA TYR A 207 19.80 -10.07 -10.41
C TYR A 207 19.44 -9.68 -8.97
N ASN A 208 20.05 -8.61 -8.44
CA ASN A 208 19.77 -8.10 -7.10
C ASN A 208 18.30 -7.67 -6.96
N CYS A 209 17.75 -6.97 -7.96
CA CYS A 209 16.35 -6.56 -7.98
C CYS A 209 15.41 -7.77 -8.06
N GLN A 210 15.72 -8.77 -8.90
CA GLN A 210 14.91 -9.99 -9.00
C GLN A 210 14.89 -10.75 -7.67
N ASN A 211 16.05 -10.87 -7.01
CA ASN A 211 16.15 -11.48 -5.69
C ASN A 211 15.33 -10.70 -4.65
N PHE A 212 15.42 -9.38 -4.65
CA PHE A 212 14.64 -8.53 -3.75
C PHE A 212 13.13 -8.78 -3.86
N VAL A 213 12.59 -8.75 -5.09
CA VAL A 213 11.16 -9.00 -5.32
C VAL A 213 10.79 -10.43 -4.92
N SER A 214 11.59 -11.42 -5.33
CA SER A 214 11.31 -12.83 -5.06
C SER A 214 11.35 -13.14 -3.56
N GLU A 215 12.30 -12.57 -2.83
CA GLU A 215 12.39 -12.72 -1.37
C GLU A 215 11.13 -12.21 -0.68
N VAL A 216 10.66 -11.02 -1.05
CA VAL A 216 9.44 -10.45 -0.45
C VAL A 216 8.23 -11.30 -0.80
N MET A 217 8.10 -11.70 -2.07
CA MET A 217 6.95 -12.49 -2.51
C MET A 217 6.87 -13.83 -1.77
N ASN A 218 8.02 -14.51 -1.60
CA ASN A 218 8.10 -15.80 -0.93
C ASN A 218 8.00 -15.69 0.61
N ALA A 219 8.32 -14.53 1.21
CA ALA A 219 8.21 -14.34 2.65
C ALA A 219 6.77 -14.46 3.17
N SER A 220 5.77 -14.28 2.29
CA SER A 220 4.35 -14.40 2.61
C SER A 220 3.78 -15.83 2.54
N GLU A 221 4.48 -16.78 1.91
CA GLU A 221 3.99 -18.15 1.68
C GLU A 221 4.17 -19.08 2.88
N GLY A 222 4.98 -18.69 3.88
CA GLY A 222 5.29 -19.49 5.07
C GLY A 222 4.29 -19.37 6.23
N VAL A 223 3.15 -18.70 6.02
CA VAL A 223 2.15 -18.44 7.07
C VAL A 223 1.23 -19.65 7.24
N PRO A 224 1.04 -20.19 8.46
CA PRO A 224 0.15 -21.32 8.70
C PRO A 224 -1.27 -21.00 8.22
N ASP A 225 -1.89 -22.00 7.58
CA ASP A 225 -3.15 -21.96 6.84
C ASP A 225 -4.16 -20.97 7.45
N LEU A 226 -4.17 -19.74 6.92
CA LEU A 226 -5.05 -18.65 7.32
C LEU A 226 -6.53 -18.93 7.00
N LYS A 227 -6.82 -20.10 6.41
CA LYS A 227 -8.16 -20.65 6.11
C LYS A 227 -9.09 -20.71 7.32
N LEU A 228 -8.59 -20.55 8.56
CA LEU A 228 -9.43 -20.46 9.77
C LEU A 228 -9.71 -19.04 10.29
N SER A 229 -9.13 -17.99 9.71
CA SER A 229 -9.55 -16.62 9.97
C SER A 229 -10.32 -16.13 8.78
N GLN A 230 -11.65 -16.23 8.88
CA GLN A 230 -12.58 -15.69 7.90
C GLN A 230 -12.11 -14.29 7.46
N PRO A 231 -11.93 -14.02 6.16
CA PRO A 231 -12.03 -12.65 5.70
C PRO A 231 -13.45 -12.20 6.04
N ILE A 232 -13.56 -11.01 6.62
CA ILE A 232 -14.79 -10.20 6.79
C ILE A 232 -15.97 -10.87 6.09
N THR A 233 -16.94 -11.39 6.84
CA THR A 233 -18.18 -11.94 6.31
C THR A 233 -18.79 -10.93 5.33
N VAL A 234 -18.63 -11.19 4.03
CA VAL A 234 -19.29 -10.46 2.93
C VAL A 234 -20.82 -10.58 3.04
N HIS A 235 -21.32 -11.41 3.95
CA HIS A 235 -22.73 -11.65 4.17
C HIS A 235 -23.48 -10.55 4.96
N ASP A 236 -22.80 -9.59 5.61
CA ASP A 236 -23.46 -8.52 6.39
C ASP A 236 -23.78 -7.23 5.61
N LEU A 237 -23.67 -7.22 4.27
CA LEU A 237 -24.06 -6.08 3.44
C LEU A 237 -25.31 -6.33 2.59
N ARG A 238 -26.05 -7.42 2.84
CA ARG A 238 -27.34 -7.69 2.18
C ARG A 238 -28.52 -7.56 3.16
N ASN A 239 -28.76 -6.34 3.65
CA ASN A 239 -30.10 -5.78 3.85
C ASN A 239 -30.02 -4.46 4.63
N GLY A 240 -30.35 -3.37 3.96
CA GLY A 240 -30.74 -2.11 4.58
C GLY A 240 -31.92 -1.56 3.82
N GLU A 241 -33.13 -1.89 4.28
CA GLU A 241 -34.39 -1.39 3.73
C GLU A 241 -34.40 0.14 3.71
N SER A 242 -34.73 0.70 2.55
CA SER A 242 -34.97 2.13 2.38
C SER A 242 -36.27 2.53 3.09
N LYS A 243 -36.16 3.30 4.17
CA LYS A 243 -37.28 4.11 4.66
C LYS A 243 -37.22 5.50 4.05
N LEU A 244 -38.15 5.69 3.13
CA LEU A 244 -38.53 6.95 2.50
C LEU A 244 -39.05 7.94 3.56
N SER A 245 -38.51 9.16 3.59
CA SER A 245 -39.22 10.31 4.15
C SER A 245 -38.91 11.56 3.31
N LYS A 246 -39.95 12.06 2.63
CA LYS A 246 -40.02 13.33 1.91
C LYS A 246 -40.13 14.52 2.89
N GLY A 247 -39.70 15.70 2.43
CA GLY A 247 -39.99 17.02 3.01
C GLY A 247 -38.79 17.96 2.78
N GLU A 248 -38.68 18.61 1.62
CA GLU A 248 -39.21 19.95 1.28
C GLU A 248 -38.24 21.11 1.61
N GLN A 249 -37.69 21.65 0.51
CA GLN A 249 -37.23 23.00 0.13
C GLN A 249 -36.88 24.05 1.22
N ASN A 250 -35.70 24.67 1.04
CA ASN A 250 -35.61 26.13 0.80
C ASN A 250 -34.28 26.48 0.08
N GLU A 251 -34.40 27.38 -0.88
CA GLU A 251 -33.36 27.97 -1.73
C GLU A 251 -32.59 29.08 -0.98
N GLU A 252 -31.29 29.25 -1.29
CA GLU A 252 -30.69 30.51 -1.79
C GLU A 252 -29.15 30.38 -2.01
N VAL A 253 -28.77 30.42 -3.30
CA VAL A 253 -27.70 31.20 -4.00
C VAL A 253 -26.18 31.03 -3.70
N GLU A 254 -25.49 30.44 -4.71
CA GLU A 254 -24.15 30.68 -5.34
C GLU A 254 -22.86 30.60 -4.46
N GLU A 255 -21.78 29.92 -4.85
CA GLU A 255 -20.99 30.04 -6.10
C GLU A 255 -20.48 28.70 -6.67
N GLU A 256 -20.20 28.72 -7.98
CA GLU A 256 -19.98 27.61 -8.91
C GLU A 256 -18.65 26.84 -8.73
N GLU A 257 -18.73 25.52 -8.52
CA GLU A 257 -17.72 24.58 -9.01
C GLU A 257 -18.37 23.57 -9.96
N MET A 258 -17.79 23.48 -11.15
CA MET A 258 -18.21 22.70 -12.31
C MET A 258 -18.44 21.22 -11.95
N LYS A 259 -19.71 20.83 -11.84
CA LYS A 259 -20.19 19.44 -11.71
C LYS A 259 -21.09 19.13 -12.90
N GLU A 260 -20.62 18.27 -13.80
CA GLU A 260 -21.47 17.41 -14.63
C GLU A 260 -20.69 16.09 -14.86
N GLY A 261 -21.27 14.89 -14.78
CA GLY A 261 -22.67 14.52 -14.60
C GLY A 261 -22.80 13.20 -13.85
N ALA A 262 -23.89 13.10 -13.09
CA ALA A 262 -24.35 11.85 -12.50
C ALA A 262 -25.04 11.02 -13.58
N GLU A 263 -24.34 10.05 -14.15
CA GLU A 263 -25.00 9.00 -14.92
C GLU A 263 -25.49 7.91 -13.98
N SER A 264 -26.82 7.85 -13.87
CA SER A 264 -27.58 6.71 -13.39
C SER A 264 -27.44 5.53 -14.39
N GLY A 265 -26.23 4.98 -14.51
CA GLY A 265 -25.99 3.65 -15.07
C GLY A 265 -26.18 2.60 -13.98
N SER A 266 -26.70 1.42 -14.34
CA SER A 266 -26.99 0.31 -13.43
C SER A 266 -25.91 0.16 -12.35
N ALA A 267 -26.25 0.50 -11.11
CA ALA A 267 -25.32 0.41 -9.99
C ALA A 267 -25.07 -1.06 -9.67
N VAL A 268 -24.20 -1.70 -10.45
CA VAL A 268 -23.44 -2.86 -10.00
C VAL A 268 -22.77 -2.38 -8.73
N VAL A 269 -23.22 -2.90 -7.58
CA VAL A 269 -22.60 -2.64 -6.28
C VAL A 269 -21.15 -3.08 -6.43
N SER A 270 -20.26 -2.11 -6.61
CA SER A 270 -18.83 -2.36 -6.77
C SER A 270 -18.28 -2.69 -5.40
N SER A 271 -17.53 -3.78 -5.29
CA SER A 271 -16.89 -4.13 -4.03
C SER A 271 -15.82 -3.10 -3.67
N LYS A 272 -15.48 -3.04 -2.38
CA LYS A 272 -14.38 -2.23 -1.86
C LYS A 272 -13.06 -2.46 -2.62
N ILE A 273 -12.76 -3.72 -2.95
CA ILE A 273 -11.54 -4.14 -3.66
C ILE A 273 -11.53 -3.57 -5.08
N ARG A 274 -12.66 -3.66 -5.79
CA ARG A 274 -12.80 -3.11 -7.14
C ARG A 274 -12.71 -1.59 -7.14
N GLU A 275 -13.36 -0.92 -6.19
CA GLU A 275 -13.29 0.53 -6.03
C GLU A 275 -11.84 1.01 -5.89
N ASP A 276 -11.03 0.35 -5.06
CA ASP A 276 -9.63 0.71 -4.88
C ASP A 276 -8.82 0.48 -6.17
N GLY A 277 -9.04 -0.64 -6.86
CA GLY A 277 -8.42 -0.91 -8.15
C GLY A 277 -8.72 0.16 -9.20
N PHE A 278 -9.99 0.57 -9.33
CA PHE A 278 -10.38 1.67 -10.23
C PHE A 278 -9.78 3.01 -9.81
N HIS A 279 -9.67 3.28 -8.50
CA HIS A 279 -9.05 4.50 -8.01
C HIS A 279 -7.56 4.57 -8.41
N VAL A 280 -6.81 3.48 -8.20
CA VAL A 280 -5.40 3.38 -8.61
C VAL A 280 -5.27 3.54 -10.13
N PHE A 281 -6.12 2.88 -10.92
CA PHE A 281 -6.13 3.00 -12.38
C PHE A 281 -6.32 4.46 -12.84
N LYS A 282 -7.34 5.14 -12.30
CA LYS A 282 -7.61 6.55 -12.60
C LYS A 282 -6.44 7.45 -12.20
N ASN A 283 -5.80 7.18 -11.08
CA ASN A 283 -4.64 7.94 -10.63
C ASN A 283 -3.45 7.77 -11.59
N LEU A 284 -3.14 6.54 -12.01
CA LEU A 284 -2.10 6.26 -13.00
C LEU A 284 -2.37 6.93 -14.35
N GLY A 285 -3.62 6.88 -14.83
CA GLY A 285 -4.04 7.59 -16.04
C GLY A 285 -3.82 9.10 -15.94
N LYS A 286 -4.13 9.71 -14.79
CA LYS A 286 -3.81 11.14 -14.57
C LYS A 286 -2.31 11.41 -14.57
N LEU A 287 -1.50 10.53 -13.96
CA LEU A 287 -0.04 10.68 -13.92
C LEU A 287 0.60 10.55 -15.29
N SER A 288 0.09 9.68 -16.17
CA SER A 288 0.59 9.56 -17.55
C SER A 288 0.30 10.80 -18.40
N MET A 289 -0.79 11.53 -18.10
CA MET A 289 -1.23 12.70 -18.87
C MET A 289 -0.71 14.06 -18.38
N LYS A 290 0.00 14.14 -17.24
CA LYS A 290 0.46 15.43 -16.67
C LYS A 290 1.35 16.22 -17.64
N PHE A 291 0.91 17.32 -18.24
CA PHE A 291 1.75 18.12 -19.16
C PHE A 291 2.95 18.76 -18.45
N SER A 292 4.08 18.90 -19.16
CA SER A 292 5.11 19.87 -18.76
C SER A 292 4.54 21.26 -18.97
N SER A 293 4.70 22.15 -18.00
CA SER A 293 4.38 23.57 -18.20
C SER A 293 5.24 24.14 -19.33
N GLN A 294 4.71 25.06 -20.12
CA GLN A 294 5.45 25.76 -21.19
C GLN A 294 6.78 26.39 -20.71
N GLU A 295 6.91 26.66 -19.41
CA GLU A 295 8.11 27.24 -18.79
C GLU A 295 9.25 26.24 -18.53
N ASN A 296 9.01 24.92 -18.57
CA ASN A 296 10.03 23.88 -18.34
C ASN A 296 9.82 22.66 -19.26
N PRO A 297 10.17 22.76 -20.56
CA PRO A 297 10.00 21.66 -21.51
C PRO A 297 10.93 20.45 -21.24
N ASP A 298 12.05 20.66 -20.52
CA ASP A 298 13.09 19.65 -20.26
C ASP A 298 13.03 19.06 -18.83
N ASP A 299 11.84 18.93 -18.24
CA ASP A 299 11.71 18.23 -16.96
C ASP A 299 11.86 16.70 -17.17
N GLN A 300 13.11 16.24 -17.15
CA GLN A 300 13.46 14.83 -17.28
C GLN A 300 12.80 13.96 -16.20
N ILE A 301 12.57 14.51 -15.00
CA ILE A 301 11.90 13.81 -13.91
C ILE A 301 10.43 13.60 -14.25
N LEU A 302 9.76 14.63 -14.79
CA LEU A 302 8.38 14.52 -15.26
C LEU A 302 8.24 13.52 -16.41
N LEU A 303 9.14 13.56 -17.40
CA LEU A 303 9.12 12.60 -18.51
C LEU A 303 9.32 11.17 -18.02
N ARG A 304 10.28 10.97 -17.11
CA ARG A 304 10.55 9.67 -16.48
C ARG A 304 9.33 9.14 -15.72
N GLY A 305 8.63 10.02 -15.00
CA GLY A 305 7.37 9.67 -14.33
C GLY A 305 6.29 9.24 -15.32
N LYS A 306 6.10 9.97 -16.42
CA LYS A 306 5.13 9.58 -17.46
C LYS A 306 5.42 8.21 -18.03
N THR A 307 6.69 7.97 -18.42
CA THR A 307 7.13 6.69 -18.95
C THR A 307 6.81 5.57 -17.98
N LEU A 308 7.16 5.72 -16.70
CA LEU A 308 6.83 4.73 -15.68
C LEU A 308 5.31 4.50 -15.57
N SER A 309 4.50 5.56 -15.60
CA SER A 309 3.04 5.45 -15.48
C SER A 309 2.44 4.67 -16.65
N LEU A 310 2.94 4.92 -17.88
CA LEU A 310 2.54 4.20 -19.08
C LEU A 310 2.99 2.74 -19.06
N GLU A 311 4.20 2.46 -18.59
CA GLU A 311 4.70 1.10 -18.43
C GLU A 311 3.86 0.31 -17.41
N LEU A 312 3.48 0.92 -16.28
CA LEU A 312 2.61 0.28 -15.29
C LEU A 312 1.21 0.03 -15.86
N LEU A 313 0.65 0.99 -16.60
CA LEU A 313 -0.62 0.79 -17.32
C LEU A 313 -0.53 -0.34 -18.35
N LYS A 314 0.59 -0.43 -19.07
CA LYS A 314 0.84 -1.53 -20.00
C LYS A 314 0.90 -2.89 -19.28
N VAL A 315 1.61 -2.99 -18.16
CA VAL A 315 1.64 -4.22 -17.34
C VAL A 315 0.22 -4.65 -16.94
N ILE A 316 -0.61 -3.69 -16.54
CA ILE A 316 -2.01 -3.95 -16.19
C ILE A 316 -2.80 -4.40 -17.41
N MET A 317 -2.66 -3.75 -18.56
CA MET A 317 -3.42 -4.09 -19.78
C MET A 317 -3.01 -5.45 -20.35
N ASP A 318 -1.73 -5.79 -20.31
CA ASP A 318 -1.21 -7.07 -20.82
C ASP A 318 -1.59 -8.26 -19.92
N LYS A 319 -1.87 -8.02 -18.63
CA LYS A 319 -2.21 -9.04 -17.63
C LYS A 319 -3.66 -8.97 -17.15
N GLY A 320 -4.40 -7.95 -17.54
CA GLY A 320 -5.76 -7.66 -17.07
C GLY A 320 -6.78 -8.56 -17.72
N GLY A 321 -7.79 -8.96 -16.95
CA GLY A 321 -8.95 -9.67 -17.46
C GLY A 321 -10.02 -8.73 -18.01
N PRO A 322 -11.20 -9.28 -18.37
CA PRO A 322 -12.26 -8.55 -19.06
C PRO A 322 -12.73 -7.29 -18.33
N ILE A 323 -12.69 -7.26 -16.99
CA ILE A 323 -13.16 -6.08 -16.23
C ILE A 323 -12.38 -4.82 -16.60
N TRP A 324 -11.13 -4.96 -17.04
CA TRP A 324 -10.26 -3.84 -17.41
C TRP A 324 -10.33 -3.48 -18.91
N GLY A 325 -11.05 -4.26 -19.71
CA GLY A 325 -11.25 -4.02 -21.13
C GLY A 325 -12.67 -3.62 -21.50
N THR A 326 -13.67 -3.98 -20.67
CA THR A 326 -15.09 -3.80 -21.01
C THR A 326 -15.86 -2.87 -20.07
N ASN A 327 -15.22 -2.31 -19.03
CA ASN A 327 -15.93 -1.49 -18.06
C ASN A 327 -16.03 -0.03 -18.55
N GLU A 328 -17.26 0.47 -18.68
CA GLU A 328 -17.56 1.85 -19.10
C GLU A 328 -16.85 2.91 -18.23
N ARG A 329 -16.57 2.61 -16.95
CA ARG A 329 -15.82 3.52 -16.07
C ARG A 329 -14.38 3.79 -16.53
N GLN A 330 -13.82 2.94 -17.39
CA GLN A 330 -12.50 3.16 -17.99
C GLN A 330 -12.57 3.97 -19.29
N VAL A 331 -13.74 4.02 -19.93
CA VAL A 331 -13.98 4.76 -21.18
C VAL A 331 -14.03 6.27 -20.94
N ILE A 332 -14.31 6.72 -19.71
CA ILE A 332 -14.43 8.15 -19.34
C ILE A 332 -13.05 8.83 -19.10
N LEU A 333 -11.94 8.20 -19.51
CA LEU A 333 -10.59 8.80 -19.43
C LEU A 333 -10.10 9.42 -20.75
N TYR A 334 -10.95 9.47 -21.78
CA TYR A 334 -10.67 10.13 -23.06
C TYR A 334 -11.58 11.33 -23.30
#